data_AF-A0A2L1VEY0-F1
#
_entry.id   AF-A0A2L1VEY0-F1
#
_cell.length_a   1.000
_cell.length_b   1.000
_cell.length_c   1.000
_cell.angle_alpha   90.00
_cell.angle_beta   90.00
_cell.angle_gamma   90.00
#
_symmetry.space_group_name_H-M   'P 1'
#
loop_
_entity.id
_entity.type
_entity.pdbx_description
1 polymer ?
#
loop_
_entity_poly.entity_id
_entity_poly.type
_entity_poly.pdbx_seq_one_letter_code
_entity_poly.pdbx_strand_id
1 'polypeptide(L)'
;MIVKYCDDFFIQWDVVYPLKNNLDLGIFNFWINDTCYPAKGINITLKSLFHVLISNIEEIKALDSDIGDIIIEKIDFSSIDNKDLVWLDTGELFQFGFGMVLGFNKESERLFYTFDYEKSYSEVILPKGTVSSTLQALGCSAF
;
A
#
# COMPACT_ATOMS: atom_id res chain seq x y z
N MET A 1 -8.77 -6.91 -12.73
CA MET A 1 -7.33 -7.16 -12.98
C MET A 1 -6.62 -7.47 -11.67
N ILE A 2 -5.57 -8.29 -11.70
CA ILE A 2 -4.79 -8.68 -10.51
C ILE A 2 -3.29 -8.52 -10.82
N VAL A 3 -2.54 -7.93 -9.89
CA VAL A 3 -1.08 -7.87 -9.90
C VAL A 3 -0.56 -8.53 -8.63
N LYS A 4 0.14 -9.66 -8.77
CA LYS A 4 0.50 -10.56 -7.67
C LYS A 4 1.95 -11.02 -7.78
N TYR A 5 2.75 -10.71 -6.75
CA TYR A 5 4.13 -11.21 -6.58
C TYR A 5 4.25 -12.20 -5.42
N CYS A 6 3.40 -12.04 -4.40
CA CYS A 6 3.32 -12.88 -3.21
C CYS A 6 1.85 -13.23 -2.95
N ASP A 7 1.60 -14.37 -2.31
CA ASP A 7 0.24 -14.76 -1.90
C ASP A 7 -0.29 -13.86 -0.78
N ASP A 8 0.62 -13.35 0.07
CA ASP A 8 0.28 -12.56 1.26
C ASP A 8 0.07 -11.07 0.97
N PHE A 9 0.47 -10.59 -0.21
CA PHE A 9 0.30 -9.20 -0.63
C PHE A 9 0.12 -9.07 -2.15
N PHE A 10 -1.04 -8.57 -2.58
CA PHE A 10 -1.29 -8.28 -3.99
C PHE A 10 -2.36 -7.21 -4.21
N ILE A 11 -2.47 -6.71 -5.45
CA ILE A 11 -3.43 -5.66 -5.82
C ILE A 11 -4.48 -6.25 -6.76
N GLN A 12 -5.73 -5.87 -6.56
CA GLN A 12 -6.84 -6.11 -7.48
C GLN A 12 -7.57 -4.79 -7.77
N TRP A 13 -7.96 -4.56 -9.02
CA TRP A 13 -8.89 -3.49 -9.37
C TRP A 13 -9.77 -3.88 -10.54
N ASP A 14 -10.94 -3.27 -10.63
CA ASP A 14 -11.82 -3.42 -11.79
C ASP A 14 -12.45 -2.07 -12.14
N VAL A 15 -12.48 -1.74 -13.43
CA VAL A 15 -13.18 -0.57 -13.95
C VAL A 15 -14.68 -0.86 -13.90
N VAL A 16 -15.41 -0.05 -13.13
CA VAL A 16 -16.88 -0.18 -13.00
C VAL A 16 -17.57 0.82 -13.92
N TYR A 17 -17.03 2.04 -14.03
CA TYR A 17 -17.63 3.10 -14.82
C TYR A 17 -16.55 3.79 -15.68
N PRO A 18 -16.46 3.45 -16.98
CA PRO A 18 -15.47 4.04 -17.86
C PRO A 18 -15.86 5.49 -18.18
N LEU A 19 -14.89 6.39 -18.09
CA LEU A 19 -15.05 7.82 -18.35
C LEU A 19 -14.07 8.30 -19.40
N LYS A 20 -14.42 9.40 -20.09
CA LYS A 20 -13.51 10.04 -21.03
C LYS A 20 -12.28 10.58 -20.30
N ASN A 21 -11.17 10.72 -21.02
CA ASN A 21 -9.90 11.29 -20.56
C ASN A 21 -9.21 10.51 -19.42
N ASN A 22 -9.39 9.19 -19.36
CA ASN A 22 -8.77 8.29 -18.38
C ASN A 22 -9.17 8.57 -16.93
N LEU A 23 -10.42 8.97 -16.71
CA LEU A 23 -11.01 9.18 -15.39
C LEU A 23 -11.84 7.97 -14.96
N ASP A 24 -11.46 6.77 -15.40
CA ASP A 24 -12.21 5.56 -15.13
C ASP A 24 -12.38 5.36 -13.62
N LEU A 25 -13.62 5.14 -13.23
CA LEU A 25 -13.98 4.89 -11.86
C LEU A 25 -14.12 3.39 -11.63
N GLY A 26 -13.69 2.94 -10.47
CA GLY A 26 -13.75 1.52 -10.17
C GLY A 26 -13.55 1.17 -8.72
N ILE A 27 -13.36 -0.13 -8.53
CA ILE A 27 -13.00 -0.74 -7.26
C ILE A 27 -11.50 -0.96 -7.28
N PHE A 28 -10.83 -0.70 -6.17
CA PHE A 28 -9.42 -1.02 -5.96
C PHE A 28 -9.26 -1.63 -4.57
N ASN A 29 -8.53 -2.75 -4.48
CA ASN A 29 -8.23 -3.42 -3.23
C ASN A 29 -6.76 -3.85 -3.18
N PHE A 30 -6.17 -3.70 -2.00
CA PHE A 30 -5.06 -4.53 -1.55
C PHE A 30 -5.60 -5.81 -0.93
N TRP A 31 -4.96 -6.93 -1.23
CA TRP A 31 -5.17 -8.19 -0.54
C TRP A 31 -3.97 -8.42 0.37
N ILE A 32 -4.22 -8.54 1.67
CA ILE A 32 -3.21 -8.75 2.71
C ILE A 32 -3.67 -9.94 3.56
N ASN A 33 -2.87 -11.02 3.61
CA ASN A 33 -3.23 -12.27 4.30
C ASN A 33 -4.69 -12.71 4.01
N ASP A 34 -5.02 -12.89 2.74
CA ASP A 34 -6.35 -13.29 2.23
C ASP A 34 -7.51 -12.32 2.56
N THR A 35 -7.23 -11.13 3.09
CA THR A 35 -8.24 -10.12 3.40
C THR A 35 -8.14 -8.92 2.46
N CYS A 36 -9.27 -8.47 1.92
CA CYS A 36 -9.32 -7.34 1.00
C CYS A 36 -9.57 -6.01 1.72
N TYR A 37 -8.79 -4.99 1.37
CA TYR A 37 -8.85 -3.63 1.91
C TYR A 37 -8.81 -2.59 0.78
N PRO A 38 -9.62 -1.52 0.82
CA PRO A 38 -10.63 -1.23 1.83
C PRO A 38 -11.92 -2.06 1.68
N ALA A 39 -12.09 -2.83 0.61
CA ALA A 39 -13.35 -3.52 0.26
C ALA A 39 -14.57 -2.59 0.20
N LYS A 40 -14.32 -1.30 -0.08
CA LYS A 40 -15.30 -0.21 -0.10
C LYS A 40 -14.93 0.79 -1.20
N GLY A 41 -15.92 1.54 -1.65
CA GLY A 41 -15.76 2.51 -2.73
C GLY A 41 -15.80 1.83 -4.10
N ILE A 42 -16.80 2.20 -4.91
CA ILE A 42 -16.93 1.74 -6.30
C ILE A 42 -16.59 2.85 -7.30
N ASN A 43 -16.26 4.03 -6.78
CA ASN A 43 -16.10 5.28 -7.51
C ASN A 43 -14.70 5.88 -7.33
N ILE A 44 -13.69 5.04 -7.08
CA ILE A 44 -12.30 5.47 -6.95
C ILE A 44 -11.77 5.87 -8.32
N THR A 45 -11.12 7.03 -8.43
CA THR A 45 -10.49 7.46 -9.69
C THR A 45 -9.20 6.67 -9.90
N LEU A 46 -9.31 5.52 -10.59
CA LEU A 46 -8.26 4.50 -10.62
C LEU A 46 -6.90 5.05 -11.07
N LYS A 47 -6.88 5.87 -12.13
CA LYS A 47 -5.63 6.44 -12.64
C LYS A 47 -4.97 7.40 -11.64
N SER A 48 -5.76 8.21 -10.94
CA SER A 48 -5.26 9.10 -9.90
C SER A 48 -4.64 8.29 -8.77
N LEU A 49 -5.35 7.25 -8.32
CA LEU A 49 -4.85 6.34 -7.29
C LEU A 49 -3.56 5.64 -7.73
N PHE A 50 -3.47 5.16 -8.97
CA PHE A 50 -2.26 4.51 -9.46
C PHE A 50 -1.05 5.44 -9.44
N HIS A 51 -1.21 6.69 -9.89
CA HIS A 51 -0.12 7.68 -9.83
C HIS A 51 0.39 7.91 -8.41
N VAL A 52 -0.53 8.05 -7.44
CA VAL A 52 -0.20 8.19 -6.01
C VAL A 52 0.52 6.96 -5.47
N LEU A 53 -0.01 5.76 -5.74
CA LEU A 53 0.58 4.53 -5.26
C LEU A 53 1.99 4.32 -5.82
N ILE A 54 2.19 4.59 -7.12
CA ILE A 54 3.48 4.44 -7.81
C ILE A 54 4.51 5.47 -7.32
N SER A 55 4.11 6.68 -6.93
CA SER A 55 5.07 7.68 -6.45
C SER A 55 5.78 7.28 -5.15
N ASN A 56 5.18 6.41 -4.35
CA ASN A 56 5.82 5.88 -3.13
C ASN A 56 7.09 5.05 -3.40
N ILE A 57 7.30 4.56 -4.63
CA ILE A 57 8.43 3.68 -4.96
C ILE A 57 9.78 4.34 -4.68
N GLU A 58 9.90 5.66 -4.92
CA GLU A 58 11.16 6.38 -4.69
C GLU A 58 11.51 6.43 -3.19
N GLU A 59 10.54 6.73 -2.34
CA GLU A 59 10.72 6.79 -0.89
C GLU A 59 11.01 5.40 -0.29
N ILE A 60 10.30 4.36 -0.75
CA ILE A 60 10.58 2.97 -0.34
C ILE A 60 12.03 2.58 -0.68
N LYS A 61 12.53 2.98 -1.85
CA LYS A 61 13.90 2.67 -2.27
C LYS A 61 14.96 3.52 -1.57
N ALA A 62 14.58 4.70 -1.08
CA ALA A 62 15.47 5.60 -0.36
C ALA A 62 15.65 5.19 1.12
N LEU A 63 14.74 4.39 1.68
CA LEU A 63 14.84 3.87 3.04
C LEU A 63 15.98 2.84 3.13
N ASP A 64 17.07 3.23 3.82
CA ASP A 64 18.32 2.46 3.95
C ASP A 64 18.53 1.88 5.36
N SER A 65 17.59 2.14 6.27
CA SER A 65 17.59 1.73 7.66
C SER A 65 16.65 0.54 7.92
N ASP A 66 16.90 -0.15 9.02
CA ASP A 66 16.08 -1.26 9.51
C ASP A 66 15.43 -0.86 10.84
N ILE A 67 14.12 -1.06 10.95
CA ILE A 67 13.40 -1.00 12.23
C ILE A 67 13.64 -2.26 13.08
N GLY A 68 14.16 -3.32 12.45
CA GLY A 68 14.55 -4.56 13.12
C GLY A 68 13.37 -5.31 13.73
N ASP A 69 13.60 -5.96 14.87
CA ASP A 69 12.62 -6.83 15.55
C ASP A 69 11.76 -6.07 16.60
N ILE A 70 11.61 -4.75 16.48
CA ILE A 70 10.76 -3.97 17.39
C ILE A 70 9.30 -4.43 17.24
N ILE A 71 8.71 -4.96 18.31
CA ILE A 71 7.30 -5.37 18.31
C ILE A 71 6.38 -4.18 18.01
N ILE A 72 5.29 -4.42 17.28
CA ILE A 72 4.40 -3.37 16.74
C ILE A 72 3.89 -2.40 17.82
N GLU A 73 3.61 -2.89 19.04
CA GLU A 73 3.08 -2.07 20.14
C GLU A 73 4.11 -1.07 20.70
N LYS A 74 5.39 -1.21 20.33
CA LYS A 74 6.47 -0.30 20.72
C LYS A 74 6.86 0.67 19.60
N ILE A 75 6.28 0.54 18.42
CA ILE A 75 6.53 1.44 17.29
C ILE A 75 5.68 2.69 17.49
N ASP A 76 6.33 3.85 17.44
CA ASP A 76 5.63 5.13 17.45
C ASP A 76 5.23 5.52 16.02
N PHE A 77 3.97 5.25 15.67
CA PHE A 77 3.38 5.64 14.39
C PHE A 77 2.92 7.11 14.35
N SER A 78 3.02 7.85 15.46
CA SER A 78 2.60 9.26 15.50
C SER A 78 3.66 10.22 14.96
N SER A 79 4.91 9.77 14.83
CA SER A 79 6.04 10.57 14.37
C SER A 79 6.37 10.26 12.89
N ILE A 80 5.79 11.04 11.98
CA ILE A 80 6.00 10.92 10.52
C ILE A 80 7.48 11.10 10.12
N ASP A 81 8.29 11.77 10.94
CA ASP A 81 9.72 12.01 10.69
C ASP A 81 10.63 10.82 11.09
N ASN A 82 10.07 9.62 11.27
CA ASN A 82 10.84 8.45 11.61
C ASN A 82 11.64 7.95 10.39
N LYS A 83 12.96 8.11 10.46
CA LYS A 83 13.91 7.68 9.41
C LYS A 83 13.94 6.16 9.15
N ASP A 84 13.31 5.35 10.00
CA ASP A 84 13.27 3.89 9.89
C ASP A 84 11.94 3.38 9.30
N LEU A 85 11.04 4.29 8.93
CA LEU A 85 9.72 4.02 8.38
C LEU A 85 9.40 4.92 7.19
N VAL A 86 8.55 4.44 6.28
CA VAL A 86 7.99 5.22 5.17
C VAL A 86 6.46 5.12 5.25
N TRP A 87 5.78 6.25 5.39
CA TRP A 87 4.33 6.33 5.30
C TRP A 87 3.94 6.35 3.83
N LEU A 88 3.16 5.35 3.40
CA LEU A 88 2.74 5.24 2.01
C LEU A 88 1.48 6.08 1.80
N ASP A 89 1.53 7.00 0.84
CA ASP A 89 0.33 7.70 0.38
C ASP A 89 -0.60 6.70 -0.31
N THR A 90 -1.77 6.49 0.29
CA THR A 90 -2.83 5.58 -0.20
C THR A 90 -3.94 6.32 -0.95
N GLY A 91 -3.79 7.64 -1.14
CA GLY A 91 -4.71 8.49 -1.89
C GLY A 91 -6.15 8.39 -1.39
N GLU A 92 -7.08 8.16 -2.32
CA GLU A 92 -8.51 8.07 -2.03
C GLU A 92 -8.86 6.92 -1.06
N LEU A 93 -7.99 5.91 -0.89
CA LEU A 93 -8.26 4.79 0.01
C LEU A 93 -8.29 5.20 1.49
N PHE A 94 -7.54 6.25 1.85
CA PHE A 94 -7.54 6.80 3.21
C PHE A 94 -8.91 7.35 3.62
N GLN A 95 -9.75 7.77 2.67
CA GLN A 95 -11.13 8.18 2.95
C GLN A 95 -11.96 7.03 3.53
N PHE A 96 -11.57 5.79 3.25
CA PHE A 96 -12.17 4.56 3.80
C PHE A 96 -11.42 4.02 5.03
N GLY A 97 -10.47 4.80 5.58
CA GLY A 97 -9.69 4.45 6.77
C GLY A 97 -8.46 3.60 6.49
N PHE A 98 -8.17 3.28 5.23
CA PHE A 98 -7.03 2.45 4.86
C PHE A 98 -5.74 3.26 4.74
N GLY A 99 -4.69 2.83 5.42
CA GLY A 99 -3.36 3.46 5.38
C GLY A 99 -2.27 2.41 5.54
N MET A 100 -1.05 2.71 5.09
CA MET A 100 0.08 1.80 5.16
C MET A 100 1.36 2.52 5.57
N VAL A 101 2.20 1.82 6.32
CA VAL A 101 3.54 2.25 6.72
C VAL A 101 4.49 1.07 6.49
N LEU A 102 5.64 1.31 5.89
CA LEU A 102 6.62 0.28 5.58
C LEU A 102 7.89 0.50 6.41
N GLY A 103 8.40 -0.58 6.99
CA GLY A 103 9.76 -0.65 7.52
C GLY A 103 10.48 -1.90 7.02
N PHE A 104 11.77 -2.01 7.33
CA PHE A 104 12.57 -3.18 6.98
C PHE A 104 13.14 -3.91 8.20
N ASN A 105 13.37 -5.20 8.01
CA ASN A 105 14.21 -6.01 8.88
C ASN A 105 15.05 -6.93 8.01
N LYS A 106 16.26 -6.48 7.66
CA LYS A 106 17.24 -7.17 6.81
C LYS A 106 16.67 -7.48 5.42
N GLU A 107 16.32 -8.75 5.19
CA GLU A 107 15.78 -9.30 3.93
C GLU A 107 14.25 -9.39 3.94
N SER A 108 13.60 -8.79 4.94
CA SER A 108 12.14 -8.73 5.05
C SER A 108 11.63 -7.30 5.07
N GLU A 109 10.46 -7.12 4.47
CA GLU A 109 9.59 -5.96 4.59
C GLU A 109 8.61 -6.19 5.75
N ARG A 110 8.46 -5.18 6.61
CA ARG A 110 7.44 -5.14 7.66
C ARG A 110 6.40 -4.11 7.23
N LEU A 111 5.30 -4.59 6.67
CA LEU A 111 4.21 -3.74 6.22
C LEU A 111 3.17 -3.62 7.34
N PHE A 112 3.07 -2.41 7.89
CA PHE A 112 2.04 -2.03 8.84
C PHE A 112 0.87 -1.41 8.09
N TYR A 113 -0.35 -1.75 8.47
CA TYR A 113 -1.54 -1.21 7.82
C TYR A 113 -2.65 -0.96 8.82
N THR A 114 -3.46 0.06 8.54
CA THR A 114 -4.64 0.43 9.31
C THR A 114 -5.88 0.34 8.44
N PHE A 115 -7.04 0.14 9.06
CA PHE A 115 -8.34 0.29 8.42
C PHE A 115 -9.32 1.09 9.29
N ASP A 116 -8.80 1.81 10.29
CA ASP A 116 -9.60 2.51 11.29
C ASP A 116 -9.12 3.95 11.54
N TYR A 117 -8.50 4.55 10.51
CA TYR A 117 -7.93 5.90 10.55
C TYR A 117 -6.78 5.99 11.57
N GLU A 118 -5.84 5.05 11.50
CA GLU A 118 -4.61 5.03 12.30
C GLU A 118 -4.85 4.88 13.81
N LYS A 119 -6.01 4.35 14.23
CA LYS A 119 -6.28 4.04 15.64
C LYS A 119 -5.60 2.74 16.06
N SER A 120 -5.48 1.80 15.13
CA SER A 120 -4.73 0.57 15.31
C SER A 120 -4.02 0.19 14.01
N TYR A 121 -2.92 -0.55 14.17
CA TYR A 121 -2.15 -1.11 13.08
C TYR A 121 -2.09 -2.63 13.21
N SER A 122 -2.16 -3.30 12.07
CA SER A 122 -1.82 -4.70 11.89
C SER A 122 -0.51 -4.81 11.12
N GLU A 123 0.13 -5.98 11.16
CA GLU A 123 1.40 -6.22 10.48
C GLU A 123 1.32 -7.46 9.59
N VAL A 124 1.99 -7.38 8.44
CA VAL A 124 2.39 -8.52 7.64
C VAL A 124 3.90 -8.44 7.34
N ILE A 125 4.57 -9.58 7.41
CA ILE A 125 6.00 -9.69 7.07
C ILE A 125 6.08 -10.28 5.66
N LEU A 126 6.78 -9.57 4.77
CA LEU A 126 6.91 -9.91 3.36
C LEU A 126 8.38 -10.07 2.97
N PRO A 127 8.71 -10.81 1.90
CA PRO A 127 10.05 -10.75 1.32
C PRO A 127 10.40 -9.33 0.88
N LYS A 128 11.64 -8.90 1.10
CA LYS A 128 12.10 -7.57 0.66
C LYS A 128 11.94 -7.37 -0.84
N GLY A 129 11.44 -6.20 -1.22
CA GLY A 129 11.11 -5.83 -2.59
C GLY A 129 9.65 -6.12 -2.98
N THR A 130 8.84 -6.77 -2.14
CA THR A 130 7.47 -7.18 -2.51
C THR A 130 6.57 -5.98 -2.79
N VAL A 131 6.52 -5.00 -1.88
CA VAL A 131 5.65 -3.82 -2.04
C VAL A 131 6.08 -3.00 -3.26
N SER A 132 7.35 -2.64 -3.35
CA SER A 132 7.86 -1.83 -4.47
C SER A 132 7.68 -2.52 -5.83
N SER A 133 7.90 -3.83 -5.92
CA SER A 133 7.70 -4.60 -7.17
C SER A 133 6.23 -4.66 -7.56
N THR A 134 5.33 -4.85 -6.59
CA THR A 134 3.87 -4.85 -6.83
C THR A 134 3.41 -3.50 -7.36
N LEU A 135 3.89 -2.39 -6.79
CA LEU A 135 3.61 -1.04 -7.27
C LEU A 135 4.21 -0.77 -8.65
N GLN A 136 5.41 -1.28 -8.93
CA GLN A 136 6.03 -1.15 -10.25
C GLN A 136 5.23 -1.87 -11.34
N ALA A 137 4.74 -3.09 -11.07
CA ALA A 137 3.90 -3.82 -12.02
C ALA A 137 2.49 -3.22 -12.18
N LEU A 138 1.95 -2.59 -11.13
CA LEU A 138 0.76 -1.77 -11.25
C LEU A 138 0.98 -0.70 -12.33
N GLY A 139 2.12 0.00 -12.31
CA GLY A 139 2.51 0.95 -13.35
C GLY A 139 2.60 0.33 -14.74
N CYS A 140 3.20 -0.84 -14.91
CA CYS A 140 3.25 -1.50 -16.22
C CYS A 140 1.89 -2.00 -16.73
N SER A 141 0.92 -2.20 -15.85
CA SER A 141 -0.41 -2.73 -16.19
C SER A 141 -1.48 -1.63 -16.31
N ALA A 142 -1.20 -0.45 -15.75
CA ALA A 142 -2.10 0.69 -15.68
C ALA A 142 -1.98 1.68 -16.85
N PHE A 143 -0.88 1.61 -17.62
CA PHE A 143 -0.54 2.55 -18.69
C PHE A 143 -0.17 1.83 -20.00
#